data_AF-A0AAV2FDW3-F1
#
_entry.id   AF-A0AAV2FDW3-F1
#
_cell.length_a   1.000
_cell.length_b   1.000
_cell.length_c   1.000
_cell.angle_alpha   90.00
_cell.angle_beta   90.00
_cell.angle_gamma   90.00
#
_symmetry.space_group_name_H-M   'P 1'
#
loop_
_entity.id
_entity.type
_entity.pdbx_description
1 polymer ?
#
loop_
_entity_poly.entity_id
_entity_poly.type
_entity_poly.pdbx_seq_one_letter_code
_entity_poly.pdbx_strand_id
1 'polypeptide(L)'
;MAYPTLAPSSSLPFLLLCLICSLVSAQTNEDATIKTMEDFSGYPLHESNNPFDGSSSLPTSLSVDGDSLQRQIDELSTFSDTPAPSVTRILYSEKDVLARR
;
A
#
# COMPACT_ATOMS: atom_id res chain seq x y z
N MET A 1 -63.56 -15.99 15.70
CA MET A 1 -62.08 -15.93 15.65
C MET A 1 -61.72 -15.12 14.42
N ALA A 2 -61.28 -13.87 14.61
CA ALA A 2 -60.84 -12.98 13.53
C ALA A 2 -59.31 -13.04 13.45
N TYR A 3 -58.75 -13.36 12.29
CA TYR A 3 -57.30 -13.31 12.04
C TYR A 3 -56.96 -11.93 11.45
N PRO A 4 -55.91 -11.25 11.92
CA PRO A 4 -55.51 -9.98 11.35
C PRO A 4 -54.83 -10.21 9.99
N THR A 5 -55.35 -9.57 8.95
CA THR A 5 -54.71 -9.44 7.64
C THR A 5 -53.51 -8.51 7.77
N LEU A 6 -52.29 -9.07 7.65
CA LEU A 6 -51.04 -8.31 7.60
C LEU A 6 -50.93 -7.64 6.22
N ALA A 7 -51.03 -6.32 6.16
CA ALA A 7 -50.79 -5.58 4.93
C ALA A 7 -49.30 -5.67 4.54
N PRO A 8 -48.95 -5.88 3.25
CA PRO A 8 -47.57 -5.89 2.82
C PRO A 8 -46.99 -4.47 3.00
N SER A 9 -45.98 -4.35 3.85
CA SER A 9 -45.23 -3.11 4.04
C SER A 9 -44.55 -2.73 2.72
N SER A 10 -45.05 -1.68 2.07
CA SER A 10 -44.53 -1.14 0.79
C SER A 10 -43.09 -0.61 0.88
N SER A 11 -42.45 -0.71 2.04
CA SER A 11 -41.09 -0.24 2.31
C SER A 11 -40.00 -1.23 1.91
N LEU A 12 -40.31 -2.52 1.74
CA LEU A 12 -39.33 -3.54 1.35
C LEU A 12 -38.68 -3.28 -0.04
N PRO A 13 -39.43 -2.97 -1.11
CA PRO A 13 -38.80 -2.66 -2.40
C PRO A 13 -37.97 -1.38 -2.36
N PHE A 14 -38.37 -0.40 -1.54
CA PHE A 14 -37.62 0.84 -1.34
C PHE A 14 -36.29 0.60 -0.62
N LEU A 15 -36.30 -0.24 0.41
CA LEU A 15 -35.09 -0.62 1.15
C LEU A 15 -34.12 -1.43 0.27
N LEU A 16 -34.64 -2.32 -0.58
CA LEU A 16 -33.85 -3.05 -1.58
C LEU A 16 -33.22 -2.11 -2.61
N LEU A 17 -33.97 -1.10 -3.07
CA LEU A 17 -33.49 -0.06 -3.99
C LEU A 17 -32.37 0.80 -3.35
N CYS A 18 -32.52 1.17 -2.08
CA CYS A 18 -31.46 1.90 -1.36
C CYS A 18 -30.17 1.07 -1.22
N LEU A 19 -30.29 -0.24 -0.99
CA LEU A 19 -29.15 -1.14 -0.86
C LEU A 19 -28.34 -1.23 -2.17
N ILE A 20 -29.02 -1.38 -3.32
CA ILE A 20 -28.35 -1.46 -4.63
C ILE A 20 -27.71 -0.13 -5.04
N CYS A 21 -28.34 1.02 -4.74
CA CYS A 21 -27.76 2.33 -5.02
C CYS A 21 -26.47 2.58 -4.21
N SER A 22 -26.44 2.10 -2.96
CA SER A 22 -25.28 2.24 -2.08
C SER A 22 -24.09 1.42 -2.57
N LEU A 23 -24.34 0.22 -3.11
CA LEU A 23 -23.31 -0.67 -3.65
C LEU A 23 -22.63 -0.11 -4.91
N VAL A 24 -23.41 0.54 -5.79
CA VAL A 24 -22.89 1.16 -7.02
C VAL A 24 -22.09 2.43 -6.73
N SER A 25 -22.49 3.21 -5.72
CA SER A 25 -21.81 4.48 -5.38
C SER A 25 -20.40 4.27 -4.81
N ALA A 26 -20.18 3.17 -4.08
CA ALA A 26 -18.89 2.83 -3.48
C ALA A 26 -17.75 2.69 -4.51
N GLN A 27 -18.05 2.23 -5.73
CA GLN A 27 -17.02 1.94 -6.73
C GLN A 27 -16.44 3.17 -7.44
N THR A 28 -17.07 4.34 -7.32
CA THR A 28 -16.68 5.52 -8.11
C THR A 28 -15.64 6.41 -7.42
N ASN A 29 -15.55 6.34 -6.08
CA ASN A 29 -14.68 7.23 -5.31
C ASN A 29 -13.25 6.68 -5.18
N GLU A 30 -13.13 5.37 -5.05
CA GLU A 30 -11.84 4.67 -4.94
C GLU A 30 -10.97 4.86 -6.19
N ASP A 31 -11.58 4.83 -7.38
CA ASP A 31 -10.88 4.89 -8.66
C ASP A 31 -10.12 6.22 -8.88
N ALA A 32 -10.70 7.34 -8.43
CA ALA A 32 -10.07 8.66 -8.56
C ALA A 32 -8.86 8.83 -7.62
N THR A 33 -8.96 8.30 -6.40
CA THR A 33 -7.87 8.36 -5.41
C THR A 33 -6.73 7.43 -5.81
N ILE A 34 -7.05 6.22 -6.27
CA ILE A 34 -6.08 5.24 -6.76
C ILE A 34 -5.32 5.81 -7.96
N LYS A 35 -6.04 6.35 -8.95
CA LYS A 35 -5.43 7.00 -10.13
C LYS A 35 -4.50 8.15 -9.76
N THR A 36 -4.92 8.99 -8.81
CA THR A 36 -4.06 10.09 -8.33
C THR A 36 -2.79 9.55 -7.69
N MET A 37 -2.91 8.49 -6.88
CA MET A 37 -1.75 7.84 -6.24
C MET A 37 -0.83 7.15 -7.26
N GLU A 38 -1.37 6.58 -8.34
CA GLU A 38 -0.60 6.05 -9.48
C GLU A 38 0.17 7.17 -10.20
N ASP A 39 -0.50 8.28 -10.53
CA ASP A 39 0.12 9.42 -11.23
C ASP A 39 1.26 10.05 -10.42
N PHE A 40 1.18 10.07 -9.09
CA PHE A 40 2.25 10.57 -8.22
C PHE A 40 3.38 9.57 -7.98
N SER A 41 3.09 8.28 -7.88
CA SER A 41 4.08 7.25 -7.58
C SER A 41 4.80 6.72 -8.83
N GLY A 42 4.19 6.83 -10.01
CA GLY A 42 4.71 6.31 -11.26
C GLY A 42 4.59 4.79 -11.39
N TYR A 43 3.87 4.11 -10.49
CA TYR A 43 3.66 2.67 -10.52
C TYR A 43 2.16 2.35 -10.66
N PRO A 44 1.76 1.51 -11.64
CA PRO A 44 0.37 1.07 -11.77
C PRO A 44 -0.01 0.16 -10.60
N LEU A 45 -1.15 0.41 -9.97
CA LEU A 45 -1.70 -0.35 -8.84
C LEU A 45 -2.68 -1.44 -9.30
N HIS A 46 -3.14 -1.41 -10.55
CA HIS A 46 -4.03 -2.42 -11.10
C HIS A 46 -3.26 -3.67 -11.54
N GLU A 47 -2.89 -4.49 -10.55
CA GLU A 47 -2.46 -5.87 -10.78
C GLU A 47 -3.68 -6.67 -11.25
N SER A 48 -3.69 -7.07 -12.52
CA SER A 48 -4.72 -7.99 -13.03
C SER A 48 -4.66 -9.27 -12.20
N ASN A 49 -5.80 -9.70 -11.65
CA ASN A 49 -5.96 -10.87 -10.77
C ASN A 49 -5.69 -12.24 -11.43
N ASN A 50 -4.68 -12.34 -12.31
CA ASN A 50 -4.20 -13.58 -12.89
C ASN A 50 -2.68 -13.67 -12.69
N PRO A 51 -2.18 -14.61 -11.87
CA PRO A 51 -0.75 -14.78 -11.59
C PRO A 51 0.13 -15.18 -12.80
N PHE A 52 -0.38 -15.17 -14.04
CA PHE A 52 0.32 -15.74 -15.20
C PHE A 52 0.31 -14.91 -16.49
N ASP A 53 -0.34 -13.75 -16.56
CA ASP A 53 -0.23 -12.90 -17.76
C ASP A 53 0.81 -11.80 -17.54
N GLY A 54 2.01 -12.06 -18.06
CA GLY A 54 3.18 -11.21 -17.91
C GLY A 54 3.01 -9.84 -18.59
N SER A 55 3.00 -8.78 -17.78
CA SER A 55 3.54 -7.47 -18.18
C SER A 55 3.89 -6.55 -17.00
N SER A 56 4.45 -7.10 -15.93
CA SER A 56 5.44 -6.43 -15.09
C SER A 56 6.25 -7.51 -14.38
N SER A 57 7.08 -8.21 -15.17
CA SER A 57 7.96 -9.26 -14.67
C SER A 57 8.94 -8.67 -13.65
N LEU A 58 8.54 -8.59 -12.38
CA LEU A 58 9.52 -8.66 -11.30
C LEU A 58 10.34 -9.93 -11.58
N PRO A 59 11.67 -9.84 -11.64
CA PRO A 59 12.50 -11.02 -11.81
C PRO A 59 12.15 -11.97 -10.67
N THR A 60 11.56 -13.13 -11.00
CA THR A 60 11.27 -14.22 -10.06
C THR A 60 12.54 -14.85 -9.47
N SER A 61 13.70 -14.24 -9.71
CA SER A 61 15.04 -14.68 -9.32
C SER A 61 15.89 -13.57 -8.68
N LEU A 62 15.28 -12.56 -8.05
CA LEU A 62 16.02 -11.65 -7.18
C LEU A 62 16.35 -12.34 -5.86
N SER A 63 17.63 -12.57 -5.60
CA SER A 63 18.14 -13.07 -4.32
C SER A 63 19.01 -11.98 -3.68
N VAL A 64 18.79 -11.72 -2.39
CA VAL A 64 19.56 -10.76 -1.60
C VAL A 64 20.60 -11.52 -0.79
N ASP A 65 21.86 -11.12 -0.90
CA ASP A 65 22.92 -11.56 0.01
C ASP A 65 22.76 -10.83 1.35
N GLY A 66 22.07 -11.48 2.29
CA GLY A 66 21.76 -10.91 3.60
C GLY A 66 23.01 -10.63 4.44
N ASP A 67 24.03 -11.49 4.37
CA ASP A 67 25.26 -11.34 5.16
C ASP A 67 26.10 -10.17 4.64
N SER A 68 26.24 -10.04 3.32
CA SER A 68 26.91 -8.89 2.74
C SER A 68 26.14 -7.59 3.00
N LEU A 69 24.81 -7.61 2.95
CA LEU A 69 23.99 -6.44 3.24
C LEU A 69 24.16 -6.00 4.70
N GLN A 70 24.13 -6.96 5.64
CA GLN A 70 24.34 -6.67 7.05
C GLN A 70 25.73 -6.09 7.29
N ARG A 71 26.78 -6.65 6.67
CA ARG A 71 28.14 -6.12 6.78
C ARG A 71 28.22 -4.66 6.31
N GLN A 72 27.55 -4.33 5.20
CA GLN A 72 27.52 -2.95 4.70
C GLN A 72 26.80 -1.99 5.66
N ILE A 73 25.73 -2.45 6.32
CA ILE A 73 25.04 -1.68 7.36
C ILE A 73 25.98 -1.43 8.55
N ASP A 74 26.69 -2.47 9.00
CA ASP A 74 27.62 -2.38 10.12
C ASP A 74 28.79 -1.43 9.80
N GLU A 75 29.38 -1.54 8.61
CA GLU A 75 30.42 -0.65 8.11
C GLU A 75 29.94 0.80 8.05
N LEU A 76 28.74 1.04 7.49
CA LEU A 76 28.15 2.37 7.39
C LEU A 76 27.81 2.98 8.77
N SER A 77 27.44 2.15 9.74
CA SER A 77 27.12 2.59 11.10
C SER A 77 28.32 3.18 11.85
N THR A 78 29.55 2.85 11.43
CA THR A 78 30.79 3.39 12.02
C THR A 78 30.97 4.89 11.77
N PHE A 79 30.28 5.45 10.77
CA PHE A 79 30.24 6.89 10.51
C PHE A 79 29.22 7.58 11.42
N SER A 80 29.52 7.61 12.73
CA SER A 80 28.65 8.18 13.77
C SER A 80 29.43 9.15 14.68
N ASP A 81 28.72 10.17 15.17
CA ASP A 81 29.17 11.09 16.21
C ASP A 81 28.88 10.57 17.64
N THR A 82 28.09 9.50 17.76
CA THR A 82 27.79 8.81 19.02
C THR A 82 28.40 7.41 19.03
N PRO A 83 28.77 6.88 20.22
CA PRO A 83 29.29 5.53 20.33
C PRO A 83 28.19 4.50 20.04
N ALA A 84 28.59 3.35 19.48
CA ALA A 84 27.70 2.20 19.30
C ALA A 84 27.02 1.81 20.63
N PRO A 85 25.76 1.35 20.59
CA PRO A 85 24.96 0.98 19.42
C PRO A 85 24.19 2.14 18.77
N SER A 86 24.28 3.34 19.33
CA SER A 86 23.58 4.51 18.82
C SER A 86 24.26 5.05 17.56
N VAL A 87 23.46 5.60 16.64
CA VAL A 87 23.95 6.25 15.42
C VAL A 87 23.45 7.68 15.35
N THR A 88 24.38 8.62 15.28
CA THR A 88 24.10 10.04 15.03
C THR A 88 24.90 10.49 13.83
N ARG A 89 24.19 10.86 12.75
CA ARG A 89 24.78 11.40 11.52
C ARG A 89 23.97 12.59 11.03
N ILE A 90 24.49 13.78 11.26
CA ILE A 90 23.83 15.06 10.95
C ILE A 90 24.16 15.46 9.51
N LEU A 91 23.18 15.95 8.76
CA LEU A 91 23.36 16.38 7.37
C LEU A 91 24.51 17.40 7.24
N TYR A 92 25.40 17.15 6.28
CA TYR A 92 26.63 17.92 6.01
C TYR A 92 27.68 17.92 7.13
N SER A 93 27.54 17.07 8.16
CA SER A 93 28.62 16.85 9.12
C SER A 93 29.77 16.07 8.47
N GLU A 94 30.93 16.03 9.14
CA GLU A 94 32.08 15.26 8.67
C GLU A 94 31.71 13.79 8.44
N LYS A 95 30.96 13.18 9.38
CA LYS A 95 30.50 11.79 9.27
C LYS A 95 29.56 11.57 8.10
N ASP A 96 28.68 12.52 7.82
CA ASP A 96 27.79 12.47 6.65
C ASP A 96 28.55 12.60 5.32
N VAL A 97 29.56 13.48 5.27
CA VAL A 97 30.41 13.64 4.08
C VAL A 97 31.25 12.38 3.82
N LEU A 98 31.83 11.78 4.86
CA LEU A 98 32.62 10.56 4.73
C LEU A 98 31.78 9.36 4.28
N ALA A 99 30.55 9.24 4.76
CA ALA A 99 29.65 8.14 4.42
C ALA A 99 29.15 8.15 2.95
N ARG A 100 29.39 9.24 2.20
CA ARG A 100 28.92 9.44 0.82
C ARG A 100 30.05 9.46 -0.21
N ARG A 101 31.30 9.38 0.24
CA ARG A 101 32.49 9.34 -0.62
C ARG A 101 32.90 7.90 -0.88
#